data_AF-X0ZPT1-F1
#
_entry.id   AF-X0ZPT1-F1
#
_cell.length_a   1.000
_cell.length_b   1.000
_cell.length_c   1.000
_cell.angle_alpha   90.00
_cell.angle_beta   90.00
_cell.angle_gamma   90.00
#
_symmetry.space_group_name_H-M   'P 1'
#
loop_
_entity.id
_entity.type
_entity.pdbx_description
1 polymer ?
#
loop_
_entity_poly.entity_id
_entity_poly.type
_entity_poly.pdbx_seq_one_letter_code
_entity_poly.pdbx_strand_id
1 'polypeptide(L)' 'MPYQHKREPLNNDEVNKLINACNTFWEKFVIWTFLDTGW' A
#
# COMPACT_ATOMS: atom_id res chain seq x y z
N MET A 1 -3.83 -3.66 -26.63
CA MET A 1 -4.88 -3.43 -25.62
C MET A 1 -4.29 -2.51 -24.57
N PRO A 2 -4.73 -1.25 -24.44
CA PRO A 2 -4.17 -0.38 -23.41
C PRO A 2 -4.64 -0.93 -22.07
N TYR A 3 -3.77 -1.65 -21.36
CA TYR A 3 -4.00 -2.02 -19.97
C TYR A 3 -4.05 -0.71 -19.20
N GLN A 4 -5.25 -0.16 -19.05
CA GLN A 4 -5.52 0.92 -18.14
C GLN A 4 -5.36 0.29 -16.77
N HIS A 5 -4.15 0.39 -16.19
CA HIS A 5 -3.89 0.08 -14.79
C HIS A 5 -4.74 1.05 -13.96
N LYS A 6 -6.04 0.80 -13.89
CA LYS A 6 -6.88 1.31 -12.83
C LYS A 6 -6.20 0.82 -11.56
N ARG A 7 -5.62 1.75 -10.81
CA ARG A 7 -5.13 1.47 -9.47
C ARG A 7 -6.38 1.13 -8.67
N GLU A 8 -6.71 -0.16 -8.59
CA GLU A 8 -7.69 -0.61 -7.62
C GLU A 8 -7.11 -0.28 -6.24
N PRO A 9 -7.87 0.37 -5.36
CA PRO A 9 -7.40 0.65 -4.02
C PRO A 9 -7.06 -0.69 -3.36
N LEU A 10 -5.90 -0.76 -2.72
CA LEU A 10 -5.49 -1.94 -1.98
C LEU A 10 -6.57 -2.31 -0.97
N ASN A 11 -6.94 -3.59 -0.91
CA ASN A 11 -7.88 -4.05 0.09
C ASN A 11 -7.22 -4.02 1.49
N ASN A 12 -8.01 -3.87 2.55
CA ASN A 12 -7.50 -3.85 3.93
C ASN A 12 -6.65 -5.08 4.29
N ASP A 13 -6.96 -6.26 3.72
CA ASP A 13 -6.16 -7.48 3.91
C ASP A 13 -4.77 -7.38 3.26
N GLU A 14 -4.69 -6.78 2.08
CA GLU A 14 -3.43 -6.55 1.35
C GLU A 14 -2.57 -5.50 2.04
N VAL A 15 -3.19 -4.43 2.55
CA VAL A 15 -2.51 -3.42 3.38
C VAL A 15 -1.92 -4.06 4.63
N ASN A 16 -2.69 -4.91 5.32
CA ASN A 16 -2.20 -5.61 6.51
C ASN A 16 -1.06 -6.58 6.19
N LYS A 17 -1.13 -7.33 5.08
CA LYS A 17 -0.02 -8.18 4.62
C LYS A 17 1.23 -7.36 4.29
N LEU A 18 1.07 -6.21 3.63
CA LEU A 18 2.18 -5.32 3.29
C LEU A 18 2.84 -4.76 4.55
N ILE A 19 2.05 -4.26 5.50
CA ILE A 19 2.53 -3.74 6.79
C ILE A 19 3.21 -4.85 7.61
N ASN A 20 2.72 -6.08 7.56
CA ASN A 20 3.35 -7.22 8.24
C ASN A 20 4.62 -7.72 7.57
N ALA A 21 4.78 -7.51 6.26
CA ALA A 21 6.00 -7.83 5.52
C ALA A 21 7.15 -6.84 5.81
N CYS A 22 6.84 -5.63 6.27
CA CYS A 22 7.85 -4.65 6.65
C CYS A 22 8.54 -5.03 7.97
N ASN A 23 9.87 -5.05 7.97
CA ASN A 23 10.67 -5.37 9.15
C ASN A 23 10.85 -4.15 10.05
N THR A 24 10.89 -2.95 9.47
CA THR A 24 11.22 -1.73 10.21
C THR A 24 9.99 -0.87 10.42
N PHE A 25 9.89 -0.25 11.60
CA PHE A 25 8.83 0.72 11.90
C PHE A 25 8.79 1.87 10.88
N TRP A 26 9.95 2.33 10.42
CA TRP A 26 10.08 3.37 9.40
C TRP A 26 9.45 2.98 8.05
N GLU A 27 9.62 1.73 7.61
CA GLU A 27 9.01 1.25 6.35
C GLU A 27 7.48 1.22 6.47
N LYS A 28 6.96 0.72 7.60
CA LYS A 28 5.52 0.74 7.89
C LYS A 28 4.98 2.16 7.89
N PHE A 29 5.70 3.09 8.51
CA PHE A 29 5.29 4.49 8.61
C PHE A 29 5.23 5.18 7.24
N VAL A 30 6.26 5.00 6.41
CA VAL A 30 6.29 5.56 5.06
C VAL A 30 5.15 4.97 4.21
N ILE A 31 4.98 3.65 4.20
CA ILE A 31 3.94 2.98 3.41
C ILE A 31 2.55 3.40 3.88
N TRP A 32 2.31 3.47 5.19
CA TRP A 32 1.02 3.91 5.73
C TRP A 32 0.72 5.35 5.34
N THR A 33 1.71 6.25 5.40
CA THR A 33 1.56 7.64 4.99
C THR A 33 1.23 7.75 3.49
N PHE A 34 1.89 6.95 2.64
CA PHE A 34 1.62 6.91 1.20
C PHE A 34 0.22 6.36 0.88
N LEU A 35 -0.23 5.33 1.60
CA LEU A 35 -1.57 4.75 1.43
C LEU A 35 -2.67 5.73 1.88
N ASP A 36 -2.43 6.46 2.98
CA ASP A 36 -3.38 7.42 3.53
C ASP A 36 -3.52 8.69 2.67
N THR A 37 -2.42 9.15 2.05
CA THR A 37 -2.43 10.35 1.18
C THR A 37 -2.87 10.10 -0.26
N GLY A 38 -2.88 8.86 -0.74
CA GLY A 38 -3.55 8.47 -1.99
C GLY A 38 -3.08 9.18 -3.28
N TRP A 39 -1.84 9.68 -3.33
CA TRP A 39 -1.26 10.38 -4.49
C TRP A 39 -1.05 9.51 -5.74
#